data_AF-A0A1E5W912-F1
#
_entry.id   AF-A0A1E5W912-F1
#
_cell.length_a   1.000
_cell.length_b   1.000
_cell.length_c   1.000
_cell.angle_alpha   90.00
_cell.angle_beta   90.00
_cell.angle_gamma   90.00
#
_symmetry.space_group_name_H-M   'P 1'
#
loop_
_entity.id
_entity.type
_entity.pdbx_description
1 polymer ?
#
loop_
_entity_poly.entity_id
_entity_poly.type
_entity_poly.pdbx_seq_one_letter_code
_entity_poly.pdbx_strand_id
1 'polypeptide(L)'
;MGTKVTLELLAFALVLITFTTHQARGEPDCYAEKELVLRKCRSTIKIPGDYVHPNPSCRVAVDHSDMACICHILTTEEENTVSICKILRLAHECAHECKHM
;
A
#
# COMPACT_ATOMS: atom_id res chain seq x y z
N MET A 1 8.07 -51.30 -15.12
CA MET A 1 7.59 -50.38 -14.05
C MET A 1 8.45 -49.12 -13.87
N GLY A 2 9.50 -48.89 -14.67
CA GLY A 2 10.37 -47.70 -14.50
C GLY A 2 9.88 -46.43 -15.22
N THR A 3 9.31 -46.56 -16.43
CA THR A 3 8.94 -45.44 -17.31
C THR A 3 7.71 -44.65 -16.85
N LYS A 4 6.71 -45.34 -16.27
CA LYS A 4 5.49 -44.70 -15.75
C LYS A 4 5.79 -43.78 -14.56
N VAL A 5 6.69 -44.21 -13.68
CA VAL A 5 7.12 -43.44 -12.49
C VAL A 5 7.92 -42.22 -12.91
N THR A 6 8.75 -42.33 -13.95
CA THR A 6 9.51 -41.18 -14.49
C THR A 6 8.60 -40.15 -15.15
N LEU A 7 7.57 -40.60 -15.88
CA LEU A 7 6.62 -39.70 -16.54
C LEU A 7 5.75 -38.92 -15.53
N GLU A 8 5.29 -39.59 -14.47
CA GLU A 8 4.54 -38.94 -13.40
C GLU A 8 5.39 -37.90 -12.66
N LEU A 9 6.65 -38.23 -12.34
CA LEU A 9 7.57 -37.28 -11.69
C LEU A 9 7.80 -36.03 -12.55
N LEU A 10 7.99 -36.21 -13.86
CA LEU A 10 8.16 -35.11 -14.82
C LEU A 10 6.91 -34.23 -14.92
N ALA A 11 5.72 -34.83 -14.94
CA ALA A 11 4.46 -34.09 -14.95
C ALA A 11 4.26 -33.27 -13.67
N PHE A 12 4.56 -33.86 -12.50
CA PHE A 12 4.51 -33.16 -11.22
C PHE A 12 5.51 -32.00 -11.16
N ALA A 13 6.74 -32.20 -11.63
CA ALA A 13 7.75 -31.14 -11.70
C ALA A 13 7.29 -29.97 -12.59
N LEU A 14 6.69 -30.26 -13.75
CA LEU A 14 6.17 -29.23 -14.66
C LEU A 14 5.04 -28.41 -14.01
N VAL A 15 4.11 -29.06 -13.30
CA VAL A 15 3.03 -28.36 -12.57
C VAL A 15 3.58 -27.48 -11.45
N LEU A 16 4.61 -27.94 -10.73
CA LEU A 16 5.24 -27.13 -9.68
C LEU A 16 5.97 -25.91 -10.28
N ILE A 17 6.66 -26.08 -11.40
CA ILE A 17 7.34 -24.97 -12.10
C ILE A 17 6.33 -23.94 -12.60
N THR A 18 5.19 -24.35 -13.16
CA THR A 18 4.16 -23.38 -13.57
C THR A 18 3.54 -22.67 -12.37
N PHE A 19 3.35 -23.36 -11.25
CA PHE A 19 2.84 -22.77 -10.01
C PHE A 19 3.80 -21.74 -9.40
N THR A 20 5.12 -21.96 -9.48
CA THR A 20 6.11 -20.97 -9.01
C THR A 20 6.24 -19.78 -9.96
N THR A 21 6.11 -19.99 -11.28
CA THR A 21 6.10 -18.88 -12.25
C THR A 21 4.83 -18.04 -12.20
N HIS A 22 3.71 -18.62 -11.74
CA HIS A 22 2.42 -17.96 -11.49
C HIS A 22 2.21 -17.58 -10.03
N GLN A 23 3.27 -17.41 -9.24
CA GLN A 23 3.20 -16.33 -8.28
C GLN A 23 3.08 -15.04 -9.09
N ALA A 24 1.84 -14.69 -9.47
CA ALA A 24 1.39 -13.33 -9.55
C ALA A 24 1.68 -12.76 -8.17
N ARG A 25 2.96 -12.42 -7.99
CA ARG A 25 3.49 -11.60 -6.92
C ARG A 25 2.74 -10.30 -7.12
N GLY A 26 1.55 -10.22 -6.55
CA GLY A 26 0.80 -8.98 -6.49
C GLY A 26 1.79 -7.95 -5.99
N GLU A 27 1.85 -6.81 -6.67
CA GLU A 27 2.54 -5.63 -6.17
C GLU A 27 2.34 -5.59 -4.64
N PRO A 28 3.39 -5.43 -3.83
CA PRO A 28 3.21 -5.34 -2.38
C PRO A 28 2.08 -4.36 -2.08
N ASP A 29 1.06 -4.85 -1.38
CA ASP A 29 -0.12 -4.05 -1.10
C ASP A 29 0.22 -2.93 -0.10
N CYS A 30 -0.42 -1.77 -0.26
CA CYS A 30 -0.13 -0.59 0.57
C CYS A 30 -0.95 -0.57 1.88
N TYR A 31 -1.42 -1.72 2.38
CA TYR A 31 -2.25 -1.75 3.61
C TYR A 31 -1.48 -1.28 4.85
N ALA A 32 -0.22 -1.71 4.99
CA ALA A 32 0.62 -1.30 6.11
C ALA A 32 0.96 0.20 6.06
N GLU A 33 1.24 0.70 4.86
CA GLU A 33 1.48 2.13 4.57
C GLU A 33 0.25 2.96 4.88
N LYS A 34 -0.95 2.53 4.43
CA LYS A 34 -2.23 3.14 4.77
C LYS A 34 -2.38 3.30 6.28
N GLU A 35 -2.24 2.20 7.03
CA GLU A 35 -2.42 2.22 8.48
C GLU A 35 -1.41 3.18 9.14
N LEU A 36 -0.17 3.20 8.65
CA LEU A 36 0.85 4.12 9.13
C LEU A 36 0.47 5.58 8.87
N VAL A 37 0.03 5.91 7.67
CA VAL A 37 -0.41 7.26 7.30
C VAL A 37 -1.64 7.68 8.12
N LEU A 38 -2.67 6.84 8.20
CA LEU A 38 -3.88 7.13 8.96
C LEU A 38 -3.57 7.42 10.44
N ARG A 39 -2.67 6.64 11.03
CA ARG A 39 -2.25 6.81 12.43
C ARG A 39 -1.37 8.04 12.63
N LYS A 40 -0.34 8.24 11.80
CA LYS A 40 0.66 9.31 11.99
C LYS A 40 0.16 10.68 11.56
N CYS A 41 -0.72 10.73 10.57
CA CYS A 41 -1.25 11.96 9.99
C CYS A 41 -2.66 12.32 10.49
N ARG A 42 -3.18 11.59 11.48
CA ARG A 42 -4.55 11.73 12.01
C ARG A 42 -4.99 13.18 12.25
N SER A 43 -4.13 14.01 12.86
CA SER A 43 -4.46 15.42 13.14
C SER A 43 -4.63 16.27 11.88
N THR A 44 -3.92 15.92 10.81
CA THR A 44 -3.91 16.61 9.52
C THR A 44 -5.07 16.17 8.64
N ILE A 45 -5.40 14.87 8.62
CA ILE A 45 -6.37 14.30 7.67
C ILE A 45 -7.77 14.11 8.24
N LYS A 46 -8.00 14.28 9.55
CA LYS A 46 -9.34 14.17 10.16
C LYS A 46 -10.35 15.10 9.48
N ILE A 47 -11.61 14.67 9.41
CA ILE A 47 -12.72 15.49 8.89
C ILE A 47 -12.88 16.81 9.66
N PRO A 48 -13.04 16.83 11.00
CA PRO A 48 -13.37 18.06 11.71
C PRO A 48 -12.22 19.07 11.77
N GLY A 49 -12.58 20.34 11.64
CA GLY A 49 -11.66 21.48 11.74
C GLY A 49 -10.85 21.72 10.47
N ASP A 50 -9.92 22.67 10.55
CA ASP A 50 -9.11 23.09 9.40
C ASP A 50 -7.98 22.10 9.09
N TYR A 51 -7.30 22.32 7.97
CA TYR A 51 -6.07 21.61 7.63
C TYR A 51 -4.95 22.08 8.56
N VAL A 52 -4.29 21.12 9.23
CA VAL A 52 -3.13 21.38 10.09
C VAL A 52 -1.90 20.81 9.42
N HIS A 53 -0.87 21.63 9.28
CA HIS A 53 0.41 21.23 8.67
C HIS A 53 0.95 19.93 9.31
N PRO A 54 1.42 18.95 8.51
CA PRO A 54 1.87 17.67 9.02
C PRO A 54 3.12 17.79 9.89
N ASN A 55 3.16 17.01 10.96
CA ASN A 55 4.37 16.86 11.76
C ASN A 55 5.42 16.01 11.01
N PRO A 56 6.70 16.04 11.43
CA PRO A 56 7.77 15.28 10.75
C PRO A 56 7.49 13.77 10.62
N SER A 57 6.89 13.14 11.64
CA SER A 57 6.56 11.72 11.59
C SER A 57 5.48 11.38 10.57
N CYS A 58 4.53 12.30 10.34
CA CYS A 58 3.53 12.16 9.28
C CYS A 58 4.19 12.30 7.90
N ARG A 59 5.09 13.29 7.73
CA ARG A 59 5.81 13.48 6.45
C ARG A 59 6.65 12.27 6.06
N VAL A 60 7.40 11.69 7.00
CA VAL A 60 8.16 10.44 6.76
C VAL A 60 7.24 9.28 6.36
N ALA A 61 6.08 9.16 7.01
CA ALA A 61 5.12 8.12 6.65
C ALA A 61 4.63 8.30 5.21
N VAL A 62 4.26 9.53 4.82
CA VAL A 62 3.79 9.85 3.46
C VAL A 62 4.90 9.66 2.41
N ASP A 63 6.15 10.03 2.74
CA ASP A 63 7.29 9.91 1.82
C ASP A 63 7.63 8.45 1.47
N HIS A 64 7.42 7.54 2.42
CA HIS A 64 7.63 6.10 2.20
C HIS A 64 6.36 5.34 1.80
N SER A 65 5.28 6.04 1.40
CA SER A 65 4.02 5.41 1.05
C SER A 65 3.58 5.68 -0.39
N ASP A 66 2.95 4.70 -1.02
CA ASP A 66 2.20 4.92 -2.25
C ASP A 66 0.82 5.52 -1.93
N MET A 67 0.78 6.85 -1.90
CA MET A 67 -0.45 7.60 -1.64
C MET A 67 -1.56 7.33 -2.68
N ALA A 68 -1.22 6.96 -3.91
CA ALA A 68 -2.21 6.63 -4.93
C ALA A 68 -2.85 5.26 -4.65
N CYS A 69 -2.04 4.26 -4.29
CA CYS A 69 -2.53 2.97 -3.82
C CYS A 69 -3.40 3.14 -2.57
N ILE A 70 -2.96 3.92 -1.58
CA ILE A 70 -3.72 4.16 -0.33
C ILE A 70 -5.11 4.72 -0.65
N CYS A 71 -5.20 5.73 -1.52
CA CYS A 71 -6.48 6.29 -1.93
C CYS A 71 -7.42 5.26 -2.58
N HIS A 72 -6.88 4.25 -3.27
CA HIS A 72 -7.67 3.20 -3.90
C HIS A 72 -8.21 2.16 -2.91
N ILE A 73 -7.49 1.90 -1.81
CA ILE A 73 -7.83 0.86 -0.82
C ILE A 73 -8.46 1.42 0.48
N LEU A 74 -8.79 2.72 0.50
CA LEU A 74 -9.56 3.32 1.59
C LEU A 74 -10.95 2.68 1.65
N THR A 75 -11.36 2.30 2.85
CA THR A 75 -12.70 1.75 3.07
C THR A 75 -13.70 2.86 3.34
N THR A 76 -14.98 2.57 3.14
CA THR A 76 -16.06 3.50 3.47
C THR A 76 -16.07 3.89 4.95
N GLU A 77 -15.66 2.98 5.84
CA GLU A 77 -15.51 3.28 7.27
C GLU A 77 -14.40 4.31 7.52
N GLU A 78 -13.25 4.16 6.85
CA GLU A 78 -12.15 5.11 6.94
C GLU A 78 -12.56 6.48 6.38
N GLU A 79 -13.20 6.53 5.21
CA GLU A 79 -13.71 7.75 4.58
C GLU A 79 -14.69 8.54 5.46
N ASN A 80 -15.40 7.88 6.38
CA ASN A 80 -16.27 8.53 7.36
C ASN A 80 -15.49 9.19 8.52
N THR A 81 -14.19 8.98 8.63
CA THR A 81 -13.34 9.51 9.69
C THR A 81 -12.23 10.44 9.19
N VAL A 82 -11.79 10.24 7.95
CA VAL A 82 -10.75 11.05 7.30
C VAL A 82 -11.28 11.78 6.07
N SER A 83 -10.77 12.99 5.86
CA SER A 83 -11.10 13.80 4.70
C SER A 83 -10.17 13.46 3.55
N ILE A 84 -10.74 12.88 2.48
CA ILE A 84 -10.02 12.60 1.23
C ILE A 84 -9.35 13.87 0.68
N CYS A 85 -10.04 15.02 0.71
CA CYS A 85 -9.48 16.29 0.27
C CYS A 85 -8.21 16.68 1.05
N LYS A 86 -8.17 16.42 2.37
CA LYS A 86 -6.98 16.68 3.20
C LYS A 86 -5.87 15.68 2.93
N ILE A 87 -6.19 14.42 2.63
CA ILE A 87 -5.22 13.40 2.20
C ILE A 87 -4.57 13.81 0.88
N LEU A 88 -5.35 14.22 -0.11
CA LEU A 88 -4.83 14.69 -1.40
C LEU A 88 -3.95 15.94 -1.25
N ARG A 89 -4.38 16.89 -0.41
CA ARG A 89 -3.57 18.07 -0.08
C ARG A 89 -2.25 17.68 0.57
N LEU A 90 -2.29 16.77 1.55
CA LEU A 90 -1.09 16.26 2.23
C LEU A 90 -0.14 15.56 1.27
N ALA A 91 -0.64 14.70 0.37
CA ALA A 91 0.17 14.03 -0.64
C ALA A 91 0.86 15.05 -1.57
N HIS A 92 0.13 16.09 -2.00
CA HIS A 92 0.68 17.16 -2.82
C HIS A 92 1.75 17.97 -2.07
N GLU A 93 1.46 18.38 -0.83
CA GLU A 93 2.40 19.13 0.02
C GLU A 93 3.71 18.34 0.24
N CYS A 94 3.61 17.07 0.59
CA CYS A 94 4.79 16.20 0.76
C CYS A 94 5.53 15.94 -0.56
N ALA A 95 4.86 15.86 -1.72
CA ALA A 95 5.53 15.66 -3.00
C ALA A 95 6.43 16.84 -3.41
N HIS A 96 6.13 18.06 -2.93
CA HIS A 96 6.96 19.25 -3.16
C HIS A 96 7.96 19.48 -2.02
N GLU A 97 7.57 19.22 -0.78
CA GLU A 97 8.37 19.56 0.42
C GLU A 97 9.27 18.41 0.93
N CYS A 98 8.89 17.14 0.78
CA CYS A 98 9.68 15.99 1.28
C CYS A 98 10.92 15.68 0.44
N LYS A 99 11.07 16.25 -0.76
CA LYS A 99 12.27 16.03 -1.62
C LYS A 99 13.56 16.60 -1.05
N HIS A 100 13.51 17.35 0.05
CA HIS A 100 14.65 18.03 0.67
C HIS A 100 14.95 17.56 2.10
N MET A 101 14.31 16.48 2.57
CA MET A 101 14.56 15.88 3.89
C MET A 101 15.36 14.59 3.76
#